data_AF-A0A5D4NSI2-F1
#
_entry.id   AF-A0A5D4NSI2-F1
#
_cell.length_a   1.000
_cell.length_b   1.000
_cell.length_c   1.000
_cell.angle_alpha   90.00
_cell.angle_beta   90.00
_cell.angle_gamma   90.00
#
_symmetry.space_group_name_H-M   'P 1'
#
loop_
_entity.id
_entity.type
_entity.pdbx_description
1 polymer ?
#
loop_
_entity_poly.entity_id
_entity_poly.type
_entity_poly.pdbx_seq_one_letter_code
_entity_poly.pdbx_strand_id
1 'polypeptide(L)'
;MSLIFRTYKDINDYKRIRTFLEGSYESYGTRFDDNLSLFEFQTALSRGLAEPVKSIDESLKNVLLWFHGESVVGLLEEDAFCLAPEYRYIFHEVVEAGERYADGDSFRSWEVYENDVDFEGVLLNKGYLKSEEYWVRREFDLTDSKSLQITFPQGFTITSVPELVDAQQVFKAYKLCYGIEFNEEIFKNMYETSTYRPQLDLVVLDPENEVAALCSGRYEEKNKLVP
;
A
#
# COMPACT_ATOMS: atom_id res chain seq x y z
N MET A 1 3.69 -28.56 12.78
CA MET A 1 4.91 -27.76 12.57
C MET A 1 4.80 -26.50 13.40
N SER A 2 5.91 -25.92 13.85
CA SER A 2 5.92 -24.68 14.65
C SER A 2 5.98 -23.45 13.75
N LEU A 3 5.36 -22.35 14.19
CA LEU A 3 5.56 -21.04 13.59
C LEU A 3 6.97 -20.52 13.86
N ILE A 4 7.54 -19.82 12.89
CA ILE A 4 8.85 -19.16 13.01
C ILE A 4 8.66 -17.66 12.77
N PHE A 5 9.13 -16.84 13.71
CA PHE A 5 9.15 -15.38 13.63
C PHE A 5 10.58 -14.89 13.40
N ARG A 6 10.77 -13.99 12.44
CA ARG A 6 12.06 -13.30 12.21
C ARG A 6 11.89 -12.05 11.35
N THR A 7 12.91 -11.20 11.33
CA THR A 7 13.01 -10.09 10.37
C THR A 7 13.24 -10.61 8.93
N TYR A 8 12.90 -9.78 7.97
CA TYR A 8 13.30 -9.88 6.57
C TYR A 8 14.81 -10.16 6.44
N LYS A 9 15.19 -11.01 5.48
CA LYS A 9 16.58 -11.41 5.26
C LYS A 9 17.14 -10.96 3.93
N ASP A 10 16.43 -11.26 2.84
CA ASP A 10 16.94 -11.07 1.48
C ASP A 10 15.81 -11.12 0.45
N ILE A 11 16.16 -10.89 -0.82
CA ILE A 11 15.24 -10.88 -1.97
C ILE A 11 14.32 -12.09 -2.09
N ASN A 12 14.66 -13.25 -1.52
CA ASN A 12 13.75 -14.40 -1.52
C ASN A 12 12.57 -14.18 -0.57
N ASP A 13 12.76 -13.48 0.55
CA ASP A 13 11.65 -13.07 1.40
C ASP A 13 10.76 -12.06 0.70
N TYR A 14 11.32 -11.11 -0.06
CA TYR A 14 10.50 -10.21 -0.87
C TYR A 14 9.59 -10.98 -1.84
N LYS A 15 10.12 -12.00 -2.53
CA LYS A 15 9.31 -12.86 -3.41
C LYS A 15 8.22 -13.62 -2.64
N ARG A 16 8.51 -14.07 -1.42
CA ARG A 16 7.54 -14.76 -0.56
C ARG A 16 6.47 -13.82 -0.04
N ILE A 17 6.82 -12.60 0.37
CA ILE A 17 5.87 -11.54 0.76
C ILE A 17 4.92 -11.25 -0.40
N ARG A 18 5.45 -11.03 -1.60
CA ARG A 18 4.62 -10.81 -2.79
C ARG A 18 3.66 -11.97 -3.04
N THR A 19 4.15 -13.20 -2.98
CA THR A 19 3.31 -14.40 -3.16
C THR A 19 2.20 -14.48 -2.10
N PHE A 20 2.53 -14.15 -0.85
CA PHE A 20 1.58 -14.10 0.26
C PHE A 20 0.51 -13.01 0.07
N LEU A 21 0.92 -11.78 -0.26
CA LEU A 21 0.01 -10.65 -0.49
C LEU A 21 -0.85 -10.83 -1.76
N GLU A 22 -0.33 -11.49 -2.79
CA GLU A 22 -1.16 -11.87 -3.95
C GLU A 22 -2.29 -12.82 -3.54
N GLY A 23 -2.03 -13.76 -2.63
CA GLY A 23 -3.02 -14.74 -2.17
C GLY A 23 -3.98 -14.23 -1.09
N SER A 24 -3.61 -13.19 -0.34
CA SER A 24 -4.46 -12.66 0.75
C SER A 24 -5.76 -12.05 0.21
N TYR A 25 -5.75 -11.50 -1.01
CA TYR A 25 -6.94 -10.95 -1.67
C TYR A 25 -8.05 -11.99 -1.85
N GLU A 26 -7.70 -13.23 -2.22
CA GLU A 26 -8.69 -14.32 -2.38
C GLU A 26 -9.45 -14.60 -1.08
N SER A 27 -8.82 -14.32 0.06
CA SER A 27 -9.36 -14.63 1.38
C SER A 27 -10.12 -13.48 2.03
N TYR A 28 -9.62 -12.24 1.88
CA TYR A 28 -10.18 -11.06 2.54
C TYR A 28 -11.01 -10.17 1.60
N GLY A 29 -10.97 -10.43 0.29
CA GLY A 29 -11.55 -9.56 -0.71
C GLY A 29 -10.96 -8.15 -0.60
N THR A 30 -11.83 -7.14 -0.57
CA THR A 30 -11.46 -5.72 -0.49
C THR A 30 -11.34 -5.18 0.94
N ARG A 31 -11.51 -6.02 1.96
CA ARG A 31 -11.40 -5.63 3.39
C ARG A 31 -9.97 -5.70 3.89
N PHE A 32 -9.02 -5.20 3.12
CA PHE A 32 -7.62 -5.15 3.53
C PHE A 32 -6.89 -4.05 2.76
N ASP A 33 -6.40 -3.05 3.48
CA ASP A 33 -5.65 -1.94 2.89
C ASP A 33 -4.17 -2.32 2.66
N ASP A 34 -3.63 -3.23 3.48
CA ASP A 34 -2.27 -3.80 3.34
C ASP A 34 -2.22 -4.94 2.30
N ASN A 35 -2.46 -4.57 1.05
CA ASN A 35 -2.37 -5.43 -0.14
C ASN A 35 -1.03 -5.25 -0.88
N LEU A 36 -0.83 -6.03 -1.95
CA LEU A 36 0.39 -5.97 -2.76
C LEU A 36 0.63 -4.58 -3.34
N SER A 37 -0.40 -3.90 -3.86
CA SER A 37 -0.26 -2.57 -4.44
C SER A 37 0.25 -1.54 -3.43
N LEU A 38 -0.31 -1.52 -2.22
CA LEU A 38 0.12 -0.60 -1.18
C LEU A 38 1.55 -0.91 -0.73
N PHE A 39 1.86 -2.18 -0.48
CA PHE A 39 3.19 -2.65 -0.09
C PHE A 39 4.26 -2.26 -1.11
N GLU A 40 4.04 -2.52 -2.41
CA GLU A 40 4.99 -2.17 -3.47
C GLU A 40 5.15 -0.65 -3.60
N PHE A 41 4.07 0.12 -3.43
CA PHE A 41 4.11 1.58 -3.46
C PHE A 41 4.92 2.16 -2.29
N GLN A 42 4.64 1.73 -1.06
CA GLN A 42 5.36 2.16 0.13
C GLN A 42 6.84 1.77 0.06
N THR A 43 7.15 0.56 -0.43
CA THR A 43 8.53 0.12 -0.66
C THR A 43 9.24 1.02 -1.68
N ALA A 44 8.60 1.34 -2.81
CA ALA A 44 9.18 2.22 -3.83
C ALA A 44 9.42 3.64 -3.31
N LEU A 45 8.49 4.16 -2.51
CA LEU A 45 8.56 5.46 -1.86
C LEU A 45 9.72 5.50 -0.83
N SER A 46 9.76 4.55 0.10
CA SER A 46 10.80 4.45 1.14
C SER A 46 12.21 4.34 0.55
N ARG A 47 12.36 3.59 -0.56
CA ARG A 47 13.62 3.48 -1.30
C ARG A 47 14.10 4.82 -1.84
N GLY A 48 13.20 5.56 -2.50
CA GLY A 48 13.55 6.78 -3.22
C GLY A 48 13.60 8.04 -2.35
N LEU A 49 13.03 8.02 -1.14
CA LEU A 49 13.17 9.08 -0.13
C LEU A 49 14.50 9.02 0.64
N ALA A 50 15.19 7.88 0.62
CA ALA A 50 16.42 7.71 1.37
C ALA A 50 17.63 8.34 0.66
N GLU A 51 18.56 8.89 1.45
CA GLU A 51 19.86 9.35 0.98
C GLU A 51 20.99 8.57 1.71
N PRO A 52 21.77 7.73 1.00
CA PRO A 52 21.61 7.33 -0.41
C PRO A 52 20.35 6.48 -0.64
N VAL A 53 19.92 6.37 -1.90
CA VAL A 53 18.79 5.53 -2.33
C VAL A 53 19.01 4.10 -1.82
N LYS A 54 18.02 3.56 -1.10
CA LYS A 54 18.11 2.21 -0.53
C LYS A 54 17.85 1.16 -1.60
N SER A 55 18.56 0.04 -1.48
CA SER A 55 18.13 -1.21 -2.09
C SER A 55 16.81 -1.70 -1.48
N ILE A 56 16.19 -2.67 -2.15
CA ILE A 56 14.98 -3.32 -1.62
C ILE A 56 15.23 -4.01 -0.28
N ASP A 57 16.37 -4.71 -0.14
CA ASP A 57 16.73 -5.42 1.08
C ASP A 57 16.96 -4.46 2.25
N GLU A 58 17.58 -3.30 2.00
CA GLU A 58 17.78 -2.26 3.03
C GLU A 58 16.47 -1.59 3.46
N SER A 59 15.51 -1.46 2.54
CA SER A 59 14.20 -0.86 2.83
C SER A 59 13.34 -1.80 3.67
N LEU A 60 13.40 -3.09 3.37
CA LEU A 60 12.57 -4.11 4.04
C LEU A 60 13.23 -4.74 5.26
N LYS A 61 14.47 -4.38 5.62
CA LYS A 61 15.27 -5.03 6.69
C LYS A 61 14.56 -5.14 8.05
N ASN A 62 13.62 -4.22 8.33
CA ASN A 62 12.90 -4.15 9.59
C ASN A 62 11.51 -4.82 9.52
N VAL A 63 11.06 -5.25 8.35
CA VAL A 63 9.80 -5.98 8.19
C VAL A 63 9.90 -7.28 8.96
N LEU A 64 8.92 -7.52 9.82
CA LEU A 64 8.81 -8.75 10.61
C LEU A 64 7.94 -9.75 9.87
N LEU A 65 8.34 -11.01 9.87
CA LEU A 65 7.72 -12.09 9.11
C LEU A 65 7.44 -13.29 9.99
N TRP A 66 6.25 -13.85 9.84
CA TRP A 66 5.82 -15.11 10.43
C TRP A 66 5.75 -16.17 9.35
N PHE A 67 6.32 -17.34 9.63
CA PHE A 67 6.41 -18.47 8.72
C PHE A 67 5.75 -19.71 9.30
N HIS A 68 4.99 -20.41 8.47
CA HIS A 68 4.65 -21.82 8.68
C HIS A 68 5.38 -22.66 7.62
N GLY A 69 6.44 -23.35 8.04
CA GLY A 69 7.35 -24.02 7.11
C GLY A 69 8.11 -22.98 6.27
N GLU A 70 7.97 -23.04 4.95
CA GLU A 70 8.60 -22.08 4.03
C GLU A 70 7.69 -20.92 3.61
N SER A 71 6.41 -20.97 3.99
CA SER A 71 5.41 -19.99 3.57
C SER A 71 5.32 -18.85 4.57
N VAL A 72 5.30 -17.61 4.08
CA VAL A 72 4.92 -16.44 4.88
C VAL A 72 3.42 -16.56 5.16
N VAL A 73 3.06 -16.42 6.43
CA VAL A 73 1.67 -16.46 6.92
C VAL A 73 1.29 -15.18 7.66
N GLY A 74 2.27 -14.31 7.90
CA GLY A 74 2.05 -13.00 8.48
C GLY A 74 3.22 -12.07 8.24
N LEU A 75 2.96 -10.77 8.17
CA LEU A 75 3.98 -9.72 8.14
C LEU A 75 3.53 -8.50 8.95
N LEU A 76 4.52 -7.74 9.43
CA LEU A 76 4.37 -6.42 10.04
C LEU A 76 5.45 -5.50 9.46
N GLU A 77 5.03 -4.39 8.86
CA GLU A 77 5.85 -3.30 8.37
C GLU A 77 5.40 -2.00 9.05
N GLU A 78 6.23 -1.48 9.95
CA GLU A 78 5.87 -0.34 10.81
C GLU A 78 4.57 -0.62 11.60
N ASP A 79 3.44 -0.05 11.18
CA ASP A 79 2.10 -0.25 11.78
C ASP A 79 1.13 -0.98 10.83
N ALA A 80 1.57 -1.29 9.60
CA ALA A 80 0.83 -2.05 8.61
C ALA A 80 1.11 -3.56 8.79
N PHE A 81 0.06 -4.38 8.80
CA PHE A 81 0.20 -5.82 9.01
C PHE A 81 -0.72 -6.61 8.09
N CYS A 82 -0.32 -7.83 7.77
CA CYS A 82 -1.14 -8.77 7.02
C CYS A 82 -0.99 -10.16 7.60
N LEU A 83 -2.09 -10.85 7.89
CA LEU A 83 -2.12 -12.21 8.44
C LEU A 83 -2.98 -13.11 7.56
N ALA A 84 -2.53 -14.32 7.26
CA ALA A 84 -3.41 -15.32 6.65
C ALA A 84 -4.60 -15.64 7.57
N PRO A 85 -5.82 -15.87 7.04
CA PRO A 85 -7.04 -16.02 7.84
C PRO A 85 -6.94 -17.06 8.95
N GLU A 86 -6.33 -18.20 8.66
CA GLU A 86 -6.18 -19.29 9.62
C GLU A 86 -5.12 -19.01 10.69
N TYR A 87 -4.34 -17.93 10.55
CA TYR A 87 -3.33 -17.49 11.52
C TYR A 87 -3.70 -16.21 12.26
N ARG A 88 -4.91 -15.67 12.10
CA ARG A 88 -5.36 -14.44 12.79
C ARG A 88 -5.19 -14.49 14.31
N TYR A 89 -5.20 -15.68 14.90
CA TYR A 89 -4.93 -15.90 16.32
C TYR A 89 -3.55 -15.40 16.79
N ILE A 90 -2.57 -15.23 15.88
CA ILE A 90 -1.23 -14.72 16.22
C ILE A 90 -1.18 -13.20 16.32
N PHE A 91 -2.29 -12.48 16.09
CA PHE A 91 -2.29 -11.02 16.12
C PHE A 91 -1.80 -10.44 17.46
N HIS A 92 -2.02 -11.13 18.58
CA HIS A 92 -1.43 -10.74 19.86
C HIS A 92 0.11 -10.71 19.84
N GLU A 93 0.76 -11.65 19.13
CA GLU A 93 2.21 -11.66 18.94
C GLU A 93 2.65 -10.52 18.01
N VAL A 94 1.85 -10.18 17.00
CA VAL A 94 2.09 -9.04 16.11
C VAL A 94 2.08 -7.74 16.89
N VAL A 95 1.09 -7.55 17.77
CA VAL A 95 0.99 -6.37 18.64
C VAL A 95 2.21 -6.28 19.56
N GLU A 96 2.58 -7.37 20.21
CA GLU A 96 3.76 -7.41 21.09
C GLU A 96 5.09 -7.22 20.36
N ALA A 97 5.18 -7.69 19.12
CA ALA A 97 6.33 -7.41 18.27
C ALA A 97 6.38 -5.93 17.93
N GLY A 98 5.28 -5.37 17.44
CA GLY A 98 5.15 -3.94 17.16
C GLY A 98 5.60 -3.07 18.34
N GLU A 99 4.97 -3.25 19.50
CA GLU A 99 5.26 -2.48 20.73
C GLU A 99 6.74 -2.50 21.13
N ARG A 100 7.47 -3.59 20.85
CA ARG A 100 8.91 -3.69 21.13
C ARG A 100 9.80 -3.03 20.08
N TYR A 101 9.34 -2.96 18.84
CA TYR A 101 10.09 -2.39 17.71
C TYR A 101 9.84 -0.89 17.51
N ALA A 102 8.83 -0.31 18.18
CA ALA A 102 8.65 1.13 18.27
C ALA A 102 9.73 1.72 19.20
N ASP A 103 10.88 2.08 18.63
CA ASP A 103 12.03 2.60 19.36
C ASP A 103 11.73 4.00 19.93
N GLY A 104 11.14 4.06 21.12
CA GLY A 104 10.94 5.28 21.89
C GLY A 104 9.70 6.12 21.55
N ASP A 105 8.83 5.65 20.66
CA ASP A 105 7.53 6.28 20.47
C ASP A 105 6.56 5.82 21.56
N SER A 106 5.97 6.79 22.26
CA SER A 106 4.96 6.53 23.29
C SER A 106 3.56 6.26 22.71
N PHE A 107 3.42 6.40 21.39
CA PHE A 107 2.16 6.29 20.70
C PHE A 107 2.23 5.20 19.63
N ARG A 108 1.16 4.42 19.52
CA ARG A 108 0.99 3.42 18.46
C ARG A 108 -0.48 3.32 18.09
N SER A 109 -0.75 3.24 16.79
CA SER A 109 -2.07 2.99 16.23
C SER A 109 -2.05 1.70 15.42
N TRP A 110 -3.23 1.08 15.29
CA TRP A 110 -3.44 -0.10 14.47
C TRP A 110 -4.67 0.15 13.60
N GLU A 111 -4.53 -0.05 12.30
CA GLU A 111 -5.63 0.06 11.36
C GLU A 111 -6.38 -1.28 11.30
N VAL A 112 -7.48 -1.38 12.04
CA VAL A 112 -8.35 -2.56 12.07
C VAL A 112 -9.76 -2.21 11.62
N TYR A 113 -10.39 -3.09 10.86
CA TYR A 113 -11.77 -2.89 10.43
C TYR A 113 -12.73 -2.94 11.61
N GLU A 114 -13.73 -2.06 11.59
CA GLU A 114 -14.77 -2.04 12.61
C GLU A 114 -15.55 -3.37 12.64
N ASN A 115 -15.76 -3.90 13.84
CA ASN A 115 -16.36 -5.21 14.12
C ASN A 115 -15.48 -6.41 13.74
N ASP A 116 -14.18 -6.21 13.49
CA ASP A 116 -13.22 -7.31 13.45
C ASP A 116 -12.94 -7.78 14.89
N VAL A 117 -13.79 -8.68 15.39
CA VAL A 117 -13.77 -9.14 16.80
C VAL A 117 -12.46 -9.81 17.21
N ASP A 118 -11.74 -10.42 16.27
CA ASP A 118 -10.47 -11.09 16.58
C ASP A 118 -9.40 -10.04 16.92
N PHE A 119 -9.32 -8.98 16.11
CA PHE A 119 -8.31 -7.94 16.27
C PHE A 119 -8.72 -6.91 17.33
N GLU A 120 -9.96 -6.44 17.32
CA GLU A 120 -10.49 -5.52 18.32
C GLU A 120 -10.36 -6.11 19.73
N GLY A 121 -10.64 -7.41 19.90
CA GLY A 121 -10.51 -8.08 21.19
C GLY A 121 -9.08 -8.04 21.75
N VAL A 122 -8.07 -8.25 20.90
CA VAL A 122 -6.65 -8.17 21.30
C VAL A 122 -6.29 -6.73 21.70
N LEU A 123 -6.66 -5.74 20.89
CA LEU A 123 -6.35 -4.33 21.13
C LEU A 123 -7.02 -3.80 22.41
N LEU A 124 -8.30 -4.11 22.62
CA LEU A 124 -9.02 -3.72 23.84
C LEU A 124 -8.38 -4.33 25.10
N ASN A 125 -7.97 -5.61 25.04
CA ASN A 125 -7.30 -6.27 26.16
C ASN A 125 -5.91 -5.69 26.47
N LYS A 126 -5.25 -5.09 25.48
CA LYS A 126 -3.97 -4.38 25.62
C LYS A 126 -4.14 -2.90 26.03
N GLY A 127 -5.37 -2.39 26.08
CA GLY A 127 -5.68 -1.02 26.51
C GLY A 127 -5.67 0.02 25.40
N TYR A 128 -5.65 -0.40 24.12
CA TYR A 128 -5.83 0.52 23.00
C TYR A 128 -7.25 1.10 23.02
N LEU A 129 -7.38 2.35 22.57
CA LEU A 129 -8.64 3.07 22.46
C LEU A 129 -8.93 3.32 20.98
N LYS A 130 -10.21 3.24 20.60
CA LYS A 130 -10.67 3.63 19.26
C LYS A 130 -10.44 5.14 19.07
N SER A 131 -9.82 5.52 17.97
CA SER A 131 -9.66 6.92 17.58
C SER A 131 -10.95 7.48 16.95
N GLU A 132 -11.01 8.80 16.75
CA GLU A 132 -12.10 9.46 16.00
C GLU A 132 -11.93 9.35 14.48
N GLU A 133 -10.80 8.80 14.01
CA GLU A 133 -10.49 8.67 12.60
C GLU A 133 -11.33 7.56 11.96
N TYR A 134 -11.93 7.86 10.82
CA TYR A 134 -12.83 6.94 10.13
C TYR A 134 -12.62 7.01 8.61
N TRP A 135 -12.25 5.87 8.03
CA TRP A 135 -12.03 5.71 6.60
C TRP A 135 -13.25 5.05 5.95
N VAL A 136 -13.64 5.59 4.79
CA VAL A 136 -14.82 5.15 4.05
C VAL A 136 -14.40 4.63 2.68
N ARG A 137 -14.39 3.31 2.51
CA ARG A 137 -14.22 2.70 1.19
C ARG A 137 -15.56 2.61 0.46
N ARG A 138 -15.54 2.92 -0.84
CA ARG A 138 -16.68 2.80 -1.75
C ARG A 138 -16.22 2.09 -3.00
N GLU A 139 -17.04 1.18 -3.47
CA GLU A 139 -16.82 0.43 -4.69
C GLU A 139 -17.88 0.86 -5.71
N PHE A 140 -17.45 1.03 -6.95
CA PHE A 140 -18.32 1.37 -8.06
C PHE A 140 -18.10 0.34 -9.17
N ASP A 141 -19.15 -0.40 -9.50
CA ASP A 141 -19.11 -1.38 -10.59
C ASP A 141 -19.16 -0.64 -11.93
N LEU A 142 -18.10 -0.82 -12.72
CA LEU A 142 -17.93 -0.20 -14.04
C LEU A 142 -18.53 -1.04 -15.19
N THR A 143 -19.19 -2.17 -14.93
CA THR A 143 -19.79 -3.01 -15.97
C THR A 143 -20.88 -2.28 -16.79
N ASP A 144 -21.54 -1.27 -16.20
CA ASP A 144 -22.50 -0.37 -16.90
C ASP A 144 -21.94 1.06 -17.11
N SER A 145 -20.61 1.20 -17.24
CA SER A 145 -19.92 2.51 -17.32
C SER A 145 -20.18 3.33 -18.59
N LYS A 146 -21.03 2.85 -19.51
CA LYS A 146 -21.34 3.53 -20.79
C LYS A 146 -21.98 4.91 -20.60
N SER A 147 -22.47 5.23 -19.40
CA SER A 147 -23.06 6.52 -19.06
C SER A 147 -22.10 7.52 -18.40
N LEU A 148 -20.83 7.17 -18.17
CA LEU A 148 -19.87 8.09 -17.55
C LEU A 148 -19.40 9.12 -18.58
N GLN A 149 -20.08 10.27 -18.65
CA GLN A 149 -19.59 11.45 -19.37
C GLN A 149 -18.85 12.37 -18.40
N ILE A 150 -17.59 12.66 -18.70
CA ILE A 150 -16.78 13.61 -17.95
C ILE A 150 -16.88 14.96 -18.66
N THR A 151 -17.30 16.00 -17.94
CA THR A 151 -17.27 17.39 -18.42
C THR A 151 -16.13 18.13 -17.74
N PHE A 152 -15.19 18.64 -18.53
CA PHE A 152 -14.11 19.49 -18.02
C PHE A 152 -14.51 20.97 -18.10
N PRO A 153 -14.03 21.81 -17.17
CA PRO A 153 -14.07 23.26 -17.35
C PRO A 153 -13.37 23.69 -18.65
N GLN A 154 -13.77 24.84 -19.21
CA GLN A 154 -13.19 25.32 -20.47
C GLN A 154 -11.66 25.45 -20.36
N GLY A 155 -10.96 24.88 -21.36
CA GLY A 155 -9.50 24.92 -21.47
C GLY A 155 -8.75 23.87 -20.64
N PHE A 156 -9.44 23.10 -19.80
CA PHE A 156 -8.84 21.97 -19.10
C PHE A 156 -8.87 20.71 -19.97
N THR A 157 -7.81 19.90 -19.89
CA THR A 157 -7.69 18.63 -20.59
C THR A 157 -7.17 17.53 -19.67
N ILE A 158 -7.38 16.27 -20.04
CA ILE A 158 -6.85 15.11 -19.31
C ILE A 158 -5.90 14.32 -20.21
N THR A 159 -4.80 13.85 -19.65
CA THR A 159 -3.83 12.99 -20.34
C THR A 159 -3.21 12.01 -19.35
N SER A 160 -2.59 10.95 -19.87
CA SER A 160 -1.84 10.01 -19.04
C SER A 160 -0.39 10.49 -18.85
N VAL A 161 0.24 10.09 -17.75
CA VAL A 161 1.63 10.49 -17.46
C VAL A 161 2.63 10.19 -18.61
N PRO A 162 2.59 9.03 -19.31
CA PRO A 162 3.47 8.76 -20.45
C PRO A 162 3.35 9.73 -21.62
N GLU A 163 2.22 10.43 -21.73
CA GLU A 163 1.94 11.38 -22.82
C GLU A 163 2.37 12.82 -22.45
N LEU A 164 2.82 13.05 -21.21
CA LEU A 164 3.32 14.35 -20.79
C LEU A 164 4.67 14.67 -21.42
N VAL A 165 4.81 15.90 -21.88
CA VAL A 165 6.08 16.44 -22.39
C VAL A 165 7.10 16.58 -21.26
N ASP A 166 6.64 16.94 -20.06
CA ASP A 166 7.48 17.11 -18.87
C ASP A 166 6.96 16.27 -17.70
N ALA A 167 7.58 15.11 -17.50
CA ALA A 167 7.25 14.21 -16.39
C ALA A 167 7.60 14.80 -15.02
N GLN A 168 8.44 15.83 -14.92
CA GLN A 168 8.74 16.48 -13.63
C GLN A 168 7.51 17.17 -13.03
N GLN A 169 6.56 17.58 -13.87
CA GLN A 169 5.29 18.14 -13.39
C GLN A 169 4.48 17.13 -12.57
N VAL A 170 4.68 15.82 -12.77
CA VAL A 170 4.03 14.76 -11.98
C VAL A 170 4.55 14.76 -10.54
N PHE A 171 5.84 15.03 -10.34
CA PHE A 171 6.44 15.09 -9.00
C PHE A 171 5.85 16.25 -8.19
N LYS A 172 5.72 17.41 -8.85
CA LYS A 172 5.02 18.58 -8.31
C LYS A 172 3.58 18.24 -7.95
N ALA A 173 2.88 17.47 -8.80
CA ALA A 173 1.50 17.07 -8.53
C ALA A 173 1.35 16.13 -7.32
N TYR A 174 2.22 15.12 -7.17
CA TYR A 174 2.23 14.28 -5.97
C TYR A 174 2.44 15.10 -4.69
N LYS A 175 3.37 16.06 -4.74
CA LYS A 175 3.62 16.97 -3.61
C LYS A 175 2.45 17.89 -3.31
N LEU A 176 1.88 18.53 -4.32
CA LEU A 176 0.79 19.52 -4.14
C LEU A 176 -0.54 18.85 -3.76
N CYS A 177 -0.86 17.70 -4.34
CA CYS A 177 -2.14 17.03 -4.14
C CYS A 177 -2.14 16.08 -2.93
N TYR A 178 -1.06 15.34 -2.72
CA TYR A 178 -0.99 14.31 -1.67
C TYR A 178 -0.04 14.68 -0.52
N GLY A 179 0.72 15.78 -0.64
CA GLY A 179 1.72 16.15 0.38
C GLY A 179 2.93 15.21 0.41
N ILE A 180 3.10 14.37 -0.62
CA ILE A 180 4.16 13.36 -0.68
C ILE A 180 5.35 13.95 -1.44
N GLU A 181 6.52 13.98 -0.80
CA GLU A 181 7.76 14.29 -1.51
C GLU A 181 8.02 13.19 -2.53
N PHE A 182 8.08 13.60 -3.80
CA PHE A 182 8.14 12.68 -4.91
C PHE A 182 9.27 13.13 -5.85
N ASN A 183 10.04 12.17 -6.37
CA ASN A 183 11.23 12.45 -7.15
C ASN A 183 11.43 11.39 -8.25
N GLU A 184 12.44 11.61 -9.08
CA GLU A 184 12.74 10.74 -10.22
C GLU A 184 13.07 9.30 -9.80
N GLU A 185 13.75 9.11 -8.66
CA GLU A 185 14.13 7.79 -8.16
C GLU A 185 12.91 7.01 -7.64
N ILE A 186 11.99 7.67 -6.91
CA ILE A 186 10.70 7.07 -6.53
C ILE A 186 9.93 6.65 -7.79
N PHE A 187 9.88 7.53 -8.79
CA PHE A 187 9.19 7.23 -10.04
C PHE A 187 9.81 6.02 -10.75
N LYS A 188 11.13 5.96 -10.89
CA LYS A 188 11.85 4.79 -11.44
C LYS A 188 11.54 3.52 -10.67
N ASN A 189 11.60 3.57 -9.33
CA ASN A 189 11.28 2.43 -8.48
C ASN A 189 9.85 1.93 -8.70
N MET A 190 8.88 2.83 -8.92
CA MET A 190 7.50 2.44 -9.22
C MET A 190 7.38 1.66 -10.53
N TYR A 191 8.16 1.98 -11.58
CA TYR A 191 8.18 1.18 -12.82
C TYR A 191 8.70 -0.25 -12.62
N GLU A 192 9.43 -0.52 -11.53
CA GLU A 192 9.90 -1.86 -11.18
C GLU A 192 8.83 -2.71 -10.48
N THR A 193 7.75 -2.08 -10.01
CA THR A 193 6.68 -2.76 -9.28
C THR A 193 5.75 -3.51 -10.24
N SER A 194 5.09 -4.55 -9.75
CA SER A 194 4.20 -5.37 -10.57
C SER A 194 2.80 -4.77 -10.73
N THR A 195 2.43 -3.88 -9.83
CA THR A 195 1.09 -3.28 -9.72
C THR A 195 0.98 -1.88 -10.34
N TYR A 196 2.11 -1.23 -10.63
CA TYR A 196 2.09 0.09 -11.25
C TYR A 196 1.85 0.03 -12.76
N ARG A 197 0.96 0.90 -13.26
CA ARG A 197 0.70 1.10 -14.68
C ARG A 197 0.69 2.60 -14.94
N PRO A 198 1.71 3.16 -15.61
CA PRO A 198 1.80 4.61 -15.78
C PRO A 198 0.64 5.17 -16.63
N GLN A 199 -0.01 4.34 -17.45
CA GLN A 199 -1.22 4.73 -18.20
C GLN A 199 -2.44 4.99 -17.31
N LEU A 200 -2.42 4.52 -16.06
CA LEU A 200 -3.49 4.74 -15.08
C LEU A 200 -3.24 5.97 -14.20
N ASP A 201 -2.04 6.56 -14.26
CA ASP A 201 -1.79 7.86 -13.66
C ASP A 201 -2.24 8.92 -14.66
N LEU A 202 -3.37 9.56 -14.34
CA LEU A 202 -4.01 10.58 -15.15
C LEU A 202 -3.76 11.94 -14.52
N VAL A 203 -3.37 12.90 -15.34
CA VAL A 203 -3.26 14.30 -14.92
C VAL A 203 -4.25 15.16 -15.68
N VAL A 204 -4.74 16.19 -14.99
CA VAL A 204 -5.51 17.26 -15.61
C VAL A 204 -4.59 18.45 -15.83
N LEU A 205 -4.53 18.93 -17.06
CA LEU A 205 -3.79 20.14 -17.45
C LEU A 205 -4.73 21.34 -17.51
N ASP A 206 -4.25 22.47 -17.03
CA ASP A 206 -4.93 23.76 -17.15
C ASP A 206 -4.70 24.42 -18.53
N PRO A 207 -5.32 25.60 -18.82
CA PRO A 207 -5.13 26.28 -20.09
C PRO A 207 -3.68 26.73 -20.40
N GLU A 208 -2.79 26.75 -19.41
CA GLU A 208 -1.37 27.08 -19.55
C GLU A 208 -0.48 25.82 -19.71
N ASN A 209 -1.11 24.63 -19.72
CA ASN A 209 -0.48 23.29 -19.73
C ASN A 209 0.28 22.95 -18.44
N GLU A 210 -0.11 23.51 -17.30
CA GLU A 210 0.39 23.10 -15.99
C GLU A 210 -0.51 22.00 -15.40
N VAL A 211 0.10 21.07 -14.66
CA VAL A 211 -0.67 20.05 -13.93
C VAL A 211 -1.49 20.68 -12.80
N ALA A 212 -2.82 20.58 -12.92
CA ALA A 212 -3.80 21.08 -11.97
C ALA A 212 -4.37 20.00 -11.04
N ALA A 213 -4.38 18.73 -11.49
CA ALA A 213 -4.81 17.59 -10.67
C ALA A 213 -4.13 16.29 -11.10
N LEU A 214 -4.05 15.34 -10.17
CA LEU A 214 -3.51 14.00 -10.38
C LEU A 214 -4.45 12.95 -9.78
N CYS A 215 -4.83 11.97 -10.61
CA CYS A 215 -5.48 10.75 -10.18
C CYS A 215 -4.52 9.59 -10.48
N SER A 216 -4.08 8.88 -9.44
CA SER A 216 -3.16 7.77 -9.58
C SER A 216 -3.90 6.45 -9.46
N GLY A 217 -3.65 5.54 -10.40
CA GLY A 217 -4.27 4.23 -10.45
C GLY A 217 -3.27 3.10 -10.26
N ARG A 218 -3.72 2.00 -9.65
CA ARG A 218 -2.96 0.76 -9.53
C ARG A 218 -3.77 -0.38 -10.11
N TYR A 219 -3.09 -1.41 -10.61
CA TYR A 219 -3.73 -2.54 -11.26
C TYR A 219 -3.02 -3.85 -10.93
N GLU A 220 -3.76 -4.76 -10.30
CA GLU A 220 -3.32 -6.10 -9.95
C GLU A 220 -3.96 -7.12 -10.89
N GLU A 221 -3.17 -7.66 -11.84
CA GLU A 221 -3.69 -8.57 -12.88
C GLU A 221 -4.38 -9.82 -12.31
N LYS A 222 -3.85 -10.38 -11.21
CA LYS A 222 -4.41 -11.58 -10.57
C LYS A 222 -5.71 -11.32 -9.81
N ASN A 223 -5.92 -10.08 -9.37
CA ASN A 223 -7.04 -9.67 -8.52
C ASN A 223 -8.08 -8.85 -9.30
N LYS A 224 -8.13 -9.00 -10.64
CA LYS A 224 -9.16 -8.36 -11.46
C LYS A 224 -10.55 -8.89 -11.10
N LEU A 225 -11.53 -7.98 -11.09
CA LEU A 225 -12.94 -8.37 -11.07
C LEU A 225 -13.19 -9.25 -12.30
N VAL A 226 -13.56 -10.51 -12.05
CA VAL A 226 -13.96 -11.44 -13.12
C VAL A 226 -15.41 -11.12 -13.48
N PRO A 227 -15.75 -10.91 -14.77
CA PRO A 227 -17.12 -10.66 -15.20
C PRO A 227 -18.04 -11.87 -15.00
#